data_AF-A0A848XYZ7-F1
#
_entry.id   AF-A0A848XYZ7-F1
#
_cell.length_a   1.000
_cell.length_b   1.000
_cell.length_c   1.000
_cell.angle_alpha   90.00
_cell.angle_beta   90.00
_cell.angle_gamma   90.00
#
_symmetry.space_group_name_H-M   'P 1'
#
loop_
_entity.id
_entity.type
_entity.pdbx_description
1 polymer ?
#
loop_
_entity_poly.entity_id
_entity_poly.type
_entity_poly.pdbx_seq_one_letter_code
_entity_poly.pdbx_strand_id
1 'polypeptide(L)'
;MSDSSFSRSAAVLIDYQNLYYYLKNHLRHPVQPGDTAAEMIEALRDYLEGEGVRLARGFAYADFGGLDEHIRHVQRALYLHGIQPFYVPSTMHRNTTDLQLAIDAMTIRDTQPEMDTVVLFSGDRDYVPVVQALQAAGRRVLMVAFRDHLSAHLLDNTSSGVFLDAIELLSDDARDAFSDEDETTTPEMTTTFNEAKELPYDIDIEALEVIERFFGQYDEVYLTPLLRKLSEELGEIEGHDPKSLIGDLEECGAVRLERRRGMPYDYTVLIVNATHPSVQEVKEEVANAGGDGAFDGAAFESEYEDEPEAALEDAETDDLA
;
A
#
# COMPACT_ATOMS: atom_id res chain seq x y z
N MET A 1 9.83 37.78 32.10
CA MET A 1 9.12 36.50 32.28
C MET A 1 8.37 36.28 30.97
N SER A 2 8.79 35.29 30.19
CA SER A 2 8.29 35.04 28.84
C SER A 2 6.85 34.55 28.91
N ASP A 3 5.95 35.31 28.30
CA ASP A 3 4.56 34.91 28.06
C ASP A 3 4.58 33.73 27.10
N SER A 4 4.29 32.52 27.57
CA SER A 4 4.22 31.35 26.70
C SER A 4 2.92 31.43 25.92
N SER A 5 2.98 31.82 24.64
CA SER A 5 1.82 31.91 23.73
C SER A 5 1.14 30.56 23.49
N PHE A 6 1.77 29.45 23.88
CA PHE A 6 1.22 28.10 23.73
C PHE A 6 0.61 27.62 25.05
N SER A 7 -0.64 27.17 24.95
CA SER A 7 -1.39 26.61 26.09
C SER A 7 -1.35 25.08 26.14
N ARG A 8 -0.93 24.44 25.04
CA ARG A 8 -0.92 22.98 24.85
C ARG A 8 0.31 22.54 24.06
N SER A 9 0.65 21.26 24.13
CA SER A 9 1.75 20.69 23.33
C SER A 9 1.34 19.41 22.63
N ALA A 10 1.87 19.21 21.42
CA ALA A 10 1.54 18.11 20.54
C ALA A 10 2.73 17.25 20.16
N ALA A 11 2.49 15.94 20.07
CA ALA A 11 3.28 15.03 19.27
C ALA A 11 2.64 14.87 17.89
N VAL A 12 3.42 14.98 16.82
CA VAL A 12 2.98 14.79 15.44
C VAL A 12 3.58 13.49 14.92
N LEU A 13 2.73 12.56 14.51
CA LEU A 13 3.09 11.24 13.99
C LEU A 13 2.56 11.14 12.56
N ILE A 14 3.47 11.04 11.60
CA ILE A 14 3.15 11.07 10.18
C ILE A 14 3.48 9.72 9.58
N ASP A 15 2.45 9.09 9.03
CA ASP A 15 2.61 7.94 8.15
C ASP A 15 3.06 8.46 6.77
N TYR A 16 4.36 8.75 6.68
CA TYR A 16 4.94 9.44 5.53
C TYR A 16 4.92 8.55 4.29
N GLN A 17 5.02 7.23 4.48
CA GLN A 17 4.92 6.25 3.40
C GLN A 17 3.56 6.37 2.68
N ASN A 18 2.46 6.33 3.44
CA ASN A 18 1.12 6.41 2.87
C ASN A 18 0.81 7.81 2.33
N LEU A 19 1.22 8.87 3.05
CA LEU A 19 1.09 10.25 2.56
C LEU A 19 1.79 10.43 1.20
N TYR A 20 3.03 9.96 1.07
CA TYR A 20 3.80 10.11 -0.16
C TYR A 20 3.13 9.40 -1.33
N TYR A 21 2.71 8.14 -1.16
CA TYR A 21 2.05 7.41 -2.24
C TYR A 21 0.70 8.00 -2.60
N TYR A 22 -0.05 8.48 -1.62
CA TYR A 22 -1.29 9.20 -1.88
C TYR A 22 -1.02 10.43 -2.75
N LEU A 23 -0.09 11.29 -2.36
CA LEU A 23 0.27 12.48 -3.15
C LEU A 23 0.82 12.12 -4.54
N LYS A 24 1.67 11.10 -4.64
CA LYS A 24 2.22 10.61 -5.92
C LYS A 24 1.13 10.19 -6.91
N ASN A 25 0.02 9.64 -6.42
CA ASN A 25 -1.06 9.17 -7.27
C ASN A 25 -2.08 10.28 -7.63
N HIS A 26 -2.13 11.39 -6.87
CA HIS A 26 -3.13 12.44 -7.05
C HIS A 26 -2.55 13.78 -7.56
N LEU A 27 -1.24 13.95 -7.51
CA LEU A 27 -0.56 15.15 -8.02
C LEU A 27 -0.13 14.95 -9.48
N ARG A 28 -0.43 15.95 -10.31
CA ARG A 28 0.06 16.01 -11.69
C ARG A 28 1.45 16.67 -11.73
N HIS A 29 2.32 16.17 -12.61
CA HIS A 29 3.59 16.84 -12.89
C HIS A 29 3.38 18.28 -13.40
N PRO A 30 4.26 19.23 -13.02
CA PRO A 30 5.60 19.03 -12.47
C PRO A 30 5.70 18.96 -10.93
N VAL A 31 4.60 19.09 -10.20
CA VAL A 31 4.59 19.13 -8.73
C VAL A 31 5.09 17.80 -8.15
N GLN A 32 6.01 17.88 -7.19
CA GLN A 32 6.63 16.71 -6.58
C GLN A 32 5.91 16.34 -5.27
N PRO A 33 5.66 15.04 -5.01
CA PRO A 33 5.03 14.59 -3.78
C PRO A 33 5.82 14.95 -2.52
N GLY A 34 7.15 14.83 -2.58
CA GLY A 34 8.04 15.16 -1.45
C GLY A 34 7.97 16.63 -1.04
N ASP A 35 7.99 17.53 -2.03
CA ASP A 35 7.88 18.98 -1.80
C ASP A 35 6.49 19.34 -1.26
N THR A 36 5.43 18.77 -1.86
CA THR A 36 4.06 18.98 -1.41
C THR A 36 3.86 18.50 0.03
N ALA A 37 4.39 17.34 0.39
CA ALA A 37 4.33 16.83 1.76
C ALA A 37 5.04 17.78 2.75
N ALA A 38 6.17 18.38 2.36
CA ALA A 38 6.86 19.36 3.18
C ALA A 38 6.03 20.64 3.39
N GLU A 39 5.41 21.15 2.33
CA GLU A 39 4.48 22.28 2.39
C GLU A 39 3.28 22.00 3.30
N MET A 40 2.68 20.81 3.21
CA MET A 40 1.58 20.40 4.08
C MET A 40 2.00 20.31 5.55
N ILE A 41 3.21 19.82 5.84
CA ILE A 41 3.75 19.75 7.21
C ILE A 41 3.99 21.16 7.77
N GLU A 42 4.47 22.08 6.93
CA GLU A 42 4.58 23.50 7.27
C GLU A 42 3.21 24.10 7.59
N ALA A 43 2.22 23.92 6.72
CA ALA A 43 0.86 24.39 6.96
C ALA A 43 0.24 23.79 8.23
N LEU A 44 0.50 22.51 8.51
CA LEU A 44 0.04 21.84 9.73
C LEU A 44 0.66 22.48 10.99
N ARG A 45 1.95 22.80 10.95
CA ARG A 45 2.62 23.49 12.07
C ARG A 45 1.97 24.85 12.31
N ASP A 46 1.75 25.62 11.25
CA ASP A 46 1.14 26.96 11.35
C ASP A 46 -0.31 26.87 11.86
N TYR A 47 -1.07 25.86 11.43
CA TYR A 47 -2.41 25.55 11.96
C TYR A 47 -2.37 25.26 13.47
N LEU A 48 -1.45 24.39 13.93
CA LEU A 48 -1.30 24.08 15.35
C LEU A 48 -0.91 25.32 16.17
N GLU A 49 -0.02 26.16 15.64
CA GLU A 49 0.37 27.40 16.29
C GLU A 49 -0.80 28.38 16.42
N GLY A 50 -1.63 28.50 15.38
CA GLY A 50 -2.87 29.28 15.40
C GLY A 50 -3.86 28.82 16.47
N GLU A 51 -3.91 27.52 16.74
CA GLU A 51 -4.69 26.91 17.83
C GLU A 51 -4.00 27.02 19.21
N GLY A 52 -2.84 27.66 19.30
CA GLY A 52 -2.07 27.77 20.54
C GLY A 52 -1.47 26.43 21.01
N VAL A 53 -1.26 25.48 20.08
CA VAL A 53 -0.68 24.16 20.30
C VAL A 53 0.74 24.13 19.74
N ARG A 54 1.73 23.90 20.60
CA ARG A 54 3.13 23.78 20.17
C ARG A 54 3.42 22.38 19.63
N LEU A 55 4.01 22.26 18.45
CA LEU A 55 4.67 21.02 18.01
C LEU A 55 5.92 20.78 18.88
N ALA A 56 5.84 19.80 19.78
CA ALA A 56 6.93 19.48 20.72
C ALA A 56 7.79 18.30 20.25
N ARG A 57 7.19 17.31 19.59
CA ARG A 57 7.91 16.26 18.85
C ARG A 57 7.18 15.96 17.55
N GLY A 58 7.94 15.67 16.50
CA GLY A 58 7.41 15.28 15.20
C GLY A 58 8.20 14.09 14.67
N PHE A 59 7.51 13.09 14.14
CA PHE A 59 8.11 11.90 13.54
C PHE A 59 7.42 11.60 12.20
N ALA A 60 8.22 11.26 11.19
CA ALA A 60 7.76 10.79 9.89
C ALA A 60 8.30 9.40 9.63
N TYR A 61 7.42 8.41 9.49
CA TYR A 61 7.75 7.01 9.37
C TYR A 61 7.67 6.57 7.91
N ALA A 62 8.77 6.03 7.36
CA ALA A 62 8.81 5.51 6.00
C ALA A 62 10.06 4.68 5.72
N ASP A 63 9.97 3.87 4.66
CA ASP A 63 11.13 3.39 3.93
C ASP A 63 11.54 4.44 2.89
N PHE A 64 12.24 5.47 3.37
CA PHE A 64 12.71 6.57 2.53
C PHE A 64 13.57 6.10 1.35
N GLY A 65 14.16 4.91 1.41
CA GLY A 65 14.95 4.29 0.35
C GLY A 65 14.15 4.06 -0.94
N GLY A 66 12.87 3.72 -0.81
CA GLY A 66 11.99 3.34 -1.93
C GLY A 66 11.06 4.44 -2.44
N LEU A 67 11.03 5.61 -1.79
CA LEU A 67 10.03 6.63 -2.06
C LEU A 67 10.41 7.61 -3.18
N ASP A 68 11.61 8.18 -3.12
CA ASP A 68 11.97 9.37 -3.91
C ASP A 68 13.39 9.23 -4.48
N GLU A 69 13.62 9.65 -5.72
CA GLU A 69 14.97 9.73 -6.31
C GLU A 69 15.85 10.78 -5.59
N HIS A 70 15.23 11.68 -4.84
CA HIS A 70 15.82 12.79 -4.12
C HIS A 70 15.68 12.66 -2.60
N ILE A 71 15.82 11.44 -2.05
CA ILE A 71 15.74 11.10 -0.60
C ILE A 71 16.38 12.14 0.32
N ARG A 72 17.58 12.61 0.00
CA ARG A 72 18.32 13.59 0.83
C ARG A 72 17.60 14.93 0.95
N HIS A 73 16.86 15.32 -0.08
CA HIS A 73 16.07 16.56 -0.08
C HIS A 73 14.89 16.43 0.88
N VAL A 74 14.12 15.35 0.75
CA VAL A 74 12.97 15.03 1.62
C VAL A 74 13.36 14.98 3.09
N GLN A 75 14.39 14.21 3.44
CA GLN A 75 14.83 14.08 4.83
C GLN A 75 15.31 15.40 5.43
N ARG A 76 15.97 16.24 4.61
CA ARG A 76 16.39 17.58 5.03
C ARG A 76 15.19 18.50 5.25
N ALA A 77 14.19 18.47 4.37
CA ALA A 77 12.99 19.27 4.50
C ALA A 77 12.23 18.93 5.79
N LEU A 78 12.00 17.63 6.06
CA LEU A 78 11.40 17.15 7.30
C LEU A 78 12.12 17.70 8.54
N TYR A 79 13.45 17.57 8.57
CA TYR A 79 14.26 18.06 9.68
C TYR A 79 14.13 19.57 9.90
N LEU A 80 14.09 20.37 8.83
CA LEU A 80 13.92 21.82 8.90
C LEU A 80 12.56 22.24 9.46
N HIS A 81 11.53 21.40 9.28
CA HIS A 81 10.20 21.60 9.85
C HIS A 81 10.01 20.97 11.24
N GLY A 82 11.09 20.50 11.88
CA GLY A 82 11.03 19.91 13.22
C GLY A 82 10.45 18.49 13.24
N ILE A 83 10.39 17.82 12.08
CA ILE A 83 9.97 16.43 11.95
C ILE A 83 11.21 15.54 11.83
N GLN A 84 11.37 14.60 12.74
CA GLN A 84 12.43 13.62 12.69
C GLN A 84 12.04 12.48 11.72
N PRO A 85 12.82 12.23 10.65
CA PRO A 85 12.61 11.05 9.82
C PRO A 85 12.98 9.79 10.61
N PHE A 86 12.07 8.82 10.63
CA PHE A 86 12.25 7.52 11.25
C PHE A 86 12.25 6.46 10.15
N TYR A 87 13.41 5.88 9.87
CA TYR A 87 13.55 4.85 8.84
C TYR A 87 12.95 3.54 9.34
N VAL A 88 11.99 3.00 8.59
CA VAL A 88 11.41 1.68 8.83
C VAL A 88 11.62 0.84 7.56
N PRO A 89 12.41 -0.25 7.61
CA PRO A 89 12.66 -1.06 6.43
C PRO A 89 11.40 -1.81 5.98
N SER A 90 11.01 -1.67 4.70
CA SER A 90 9.87 -2.42 4.13
C SER A 90 10.17 -3.89 3.87
N THR A 91 11.45 -4.29 3.98
CA THR A 91 11.92 -5.66 3.68
C THR A 91 11.53 -6.69 4.75
N MET A 92 11.04 -6.25 5.91
CA MET A 92 10.67 -7.17 6.99
C MET A 92 9.22 -7.66 6.86
N HIS A 93 8.22 -6.78 6.72
CA HIS A 93 6.81 -7.13 6.40
C HIS A 93 6.04 -5.91 5.81
N ARG A 94 4.88 -6.15 5.18
CA ARG A 94 4.11 -5.10 4.47
C ARG A 94 3.54 -3.96 5.35
N ASN A 95 3.54 -4.07 6.68
CA ASN A 95 2.95 -3.06 7.60
C ASN A 95 3.90 -2.68 8.77
N THR A 96 5.21 -2.84 8.61
CA THR A 96 6.16 -2.56 9.71
C THR A 96 6.16 -1.08 10.12
N THR A 97 5.92 -0.17 9.16
CA THR A 97 5.81 1.27 9.40
C THR A 97 4.67 1.59 10.37
N ASP A 98 3.49 1.01 10.12
CA ASP A 98 2.29 1.25 10.92
C ASP A 98 2.44 0.72 12.35
N LEU A 99 3.05 -0.46 12.48
CA LEU A 99 3.34 -1.06 13.78
C LEU A 99 4.32 -0.18 14.59
N GLN A 100 5.39 0.31 13.96
CA GLN A 100 6.35 1.17 14.63
C GLN A 100 5.71 2.49 15.08
N LEU A 101 4.90 3.12 14.22
CA LEU A 101 4.16 4.34 14.55
C LEU A 101 3.22 4.09 15.75
N ALA A 102 2.46 2.99 15.73
CA ALA A 102 1.56 2.62 16.82
C ALA A 102 2.30 2.44 18.16
N ILE A 103 3.46 1.76 18.15
CA ILE A 103 4.30 1.58 19.35
C ILE A 103 4.78 2.93 19.90
N ASP A 104 5.25 3.81 19.03
CA ASP A 104 5.74 5.13 19.44
C ASP A 104 4.60 6.02 19.97
N ALA A 105 3.41 5.94 19.37
CA ALA A 105 2.21 6.62 19.86
C ALA A 105 1.87 6.19 21.31
N MET A 106 1.91 4.89 21.60
CA MET A 106 1.70 4.37 22.95
C MET A 106 2.83 4.77 23.90
N THR A 107 4.07 4.78 23.43
CA THR A 107 5.22 5.20 24.22
C THR A 107 5.13 6.69 24.59
N ILE A 108 4.71 7.55 23.66
CA ILE A 108 4.48 8.98 23.93
C ILE A 108 3.35 9.16 24.95
N ARG A 109 2.24 8.42 24.79
CA ARG A 109 1.13 8.43 25.74
C ARG A 109 1.61 8.16 27.16
N ASP A 110 2.51 7.20 27.35
CA ASP A 110 2.94 6.72 28.67
C ASP A 110 4.10 7.54 29.25
N THR A 111 5.00 8.05 28.41
CA THR A 111 6.24 8.69 28.87
C THR A 111 6.24 10.22 28.79
N GLN A 112 5.33 10.82 28.04
CA GLN A 112 5.26 12.28 27.83
C GLN A 112 3.90 12.83 28.32
N PRO A 113 3.66 12.92 29.65
CA PRO A 113 2.40 13.43 30.21
C PRO A 113 2.05 14.86 29.74
N GLU A 114 3.04 15.70 29.46
CA GLU A 114 2.88 17.08 28.99
C GLU A 114 2.33 17.21 27.57
N MET A 115 2.41 16.14 26.76
CA MET A 115 1.91 16.10 25.38
C MET A 115 0.42 15.74 25.38
N ASP A 116 -0.43 16.72 25.71
CA ASP A 116 -1.88 16.50 25.82
C ASP A 116 -2.56 16.25 24.46
N THR A 117 -1.91 16.59 23.36
CA THR A 117 -2.42 16.43 22.00
C THR A 117 -1.52 15.46 21.21
N VAL A 118 -2.13 14.54 20.48
CA VAL A 118 -1.46 13.68 19.50
C VAL A 118 -2.07 13.95 18.15
N VAL A 119 -1.25 14.35 17.19
CA VAL A 119 -1.64 14.51 15.79
C VAL A 119 -1.22 13.25 15.06
N LEU A 120 -2.20 12.56 14.48
CA LEU A 120 -1.95 11.40 13.63
C LEU A 120 -2.27 11.81 12.19
N PHE A 121 -1.23 11.90 11.37
CA PHE A 121 -1.37 12.18 9.95
C PHE A 121 -1.40 10.86 9.18
N SER A 122 -2.58 10.22 9.20
CA SER A 122 -2.90 9.01 8.44
C SER A 122 -4.42 8.84 8.34
N GLY A 123 -4.87 8.26 7.23
CA GLY A 123 -6.26 7.85 7.00
C GLY A 123 -6.54 6.36 7.27
N ASP A 124 -5.53 5.58 7.66
CA ASP A 124 -5.63 4.12 7.76
C ASP A 124 -6.45 3.66 8.97
N ARG A 125 -7.45 2.80 8.70
CA ARG A 125 -8.33 2.19 9.70
C ARG A 125 -7.57 1.39 10.76
N ASP A 126 -6.38 0.91 10.45
CA ASP A 126 -5.58 0.09 11.37
C ASP A 126 -5.13 0.90 12.60
N TYR A 127 -5.21 2.25 12.55
CA TYR A 127 -4.98 3.12 13.69
C TYR A 127 -6.20 3.32 14.61
N VAL A 128 -7.39 2.78 14.31
CA VAL A 128 -8.57 2.90 15.19
C VAL A 128 -8.27 2.50 16.65
N PRO A 129 -7.61 1.35 16.94
CA PRO A 129 -7.27 0.97 18.31
C PRO A 129 -6.31 1.94 18.99
N VAL A 130 -5.36 2.51 18.23
CA VAL A 130 -4.41 3.54 18.72
C VAL A 130 -5.16 4.79 19.15
N VAL A 131 -6.08 5.28 18.31
CA VAL A 131 -6.91 6.46 18.61
C VAL A 131 -7.76 6.22 19.87
N GLN A 132 -8.42 5.07 19.96
CA GLN A 132 -9.23 4.71 21.13
C GLN A 132 -8.38 4.66 22.42
N ALA A 133 -7.19 4.07 22.36
CA ALA A 133 -6.29 3.98 23.50
C ALA A 133 -5.76 5.36 23.95
N LEU A 134 -5.44 6.25 23.01
CA LEU A 134 -5.02 7.62 23.29
C LEU A 134 -6.15 8.42 23.96
N GLN A 135 -7.37 8.35 23.41
CA GLN A 135 -8.54 9.02 23.97
C GLN A 135 -8.91 8.50 25.36
N ALA A 136 -8.86 7.18 25.56
CA ALA A 136 -9.10 6.56 26.87
C ALA A 136 -8.10 7.05 27.94
N ALA A 137 -6.88 7.41 27.53
CA ALA A 137 -5.88 8.03 28.40
C ALA A 137 -6.04 9.56 28.56
N GLY A 138 -7.14 10.13 28.06
CA GLY A 138 -7.44 11.56 28.16
C GLY A 138 -6.64 12.45 27.18
N ARG A 139 -5.98 11.86 26.17
CA ARG A 139 -5.29 12.63 25.13
C ARG A 139 -6.29 13.16 24.12
N ARG A 140 -6.09 14.39 23.68
CA ARG A 140 -6.76 14.92 22.49
C ARG A 140 -6.09 14.33 21.26
N VAL A 141 -6.87 13.73 20.36
CA VAL A 141 -6.34 13.20 19.10
C VAL A 141 -6.81 14.10 17.95
N LEU A 142 -5.88 14.63 17.16
CA LEU A 142 -6.16 15.33 15.91
C LEU A 142 -5.80 14.39 14.75
N MET A 143 -6.81 13.91 14.04
CA MET A 143 -6.63 13.15 12.82
C MET A 143 -6.44 14.12 11.65
N VAL A 144 -5.40 13.90 10.86
CA VAL A 144 -5.15 14.62 9.62
C VAL A 144 -5.12 13.58 8.50
N ALA A 145 -6.05 13.67 7.56
CA ALA A 145 -6.11 12.77 6.42
C ALA A 145 -6.91 13.40 5.29
N PHE A 146 -6.73 12.90 4.07
CA PHE A 146 -7.63 13.20 2.97
C PHE A 146 -8.95 12.46 3.19
N ARG A 147 -10.07 13.17 3.02
CA ARG A 147 -11.40 12.68 3.41
C ARG A 147 -11.88 11.47 2.63
N ASP A 148 -11.51 11.37 1.36
CA ASP A 148 -11.72 10.21 0.48
C ASP A 148 -10.91 8.97 0.91
N HIS A 149 -9.78 9.19 1.59
CA HIS A 149 -8.91 8.14 2.13
C HIS A 149 -9.17 7.83 3.60
N LEU A 150 -10.16 8.48 4.21
CA LEU A 150 -10.53 8.27 5.61
C LEU A 150 -11.57 7.16 5.74
N SER A 151 -11.22 6.08 6.43
CA SER A 151 -12.19 5.02 6.75
C SER A 151 -13.39 5.56 7.54
N ALA A 152 -14.61 5.20 7.13
CA ALA A 152 -15.84 5.54 7.84
C ALA A 152 -15.78 5.13 9.32
N HIS A 153 -15.12 4.01 9.62
CA HIS A 153 -14.94 3.53 10.99
C HIS A 153 -14.00 4.41 11.83
N LEU A 154 -13.02 5.09 11.24
CA LEU A 154 -12.18 6.03 11.98
C LEU A 154 -12.97 7.25 12.44
N LEU A 155 -13.83 7.80 11.56
CA LEU A 155 -14.71 8.92 11.89
C LEU A 155 -15.71 8.56 13.00
N ASP A 156 -16.33 7.39 12.90
CA ASP A 156 -17.33 6.93 13.88
C ASP A 156 -16.71 6.66 15.26
N ASN A 157 -15.43 6.27 15.31
CA ASN A 157 -14.70 6.03 16.56
C ASN A 157 -13.94 7.25 17.06
N THR A 158 -13.96 8.38 16.35
CA THR A 158 -13.37 9.66 16.80
C THR A 158 -14.37 10.54 17.53
N SER A 159 -15.28 9.96 18.33
CA SER A 159 -16.27 10.71 19.14
C SER A 159 -15.68 11.78 20.08
N SER A 160 -14.35 11.76 20.29
CA SER A 160 -13.56 12.78 21.00
C SER A 160 -12.39 13.35 20.18
N GLY A 161 -12.19 12.89 18.95
CA GLY A 161 -11.08 13.25 18.07
C GLY A 161 -11.48 14.35 17.10
N VAL A 162 -10.60 15.31 16.91
CA VAL A 162 -10.81 16.38 15.92
C VAL A 162 -10.26 15.88 14.59
N PHE A 163 -11.00 16.10 13.52
CA PHE A 163 -10.56 15.80 12.16
C PHE A 163 -10.19 17.10 11.45
N LEU A 164 -9.03 17.11 10.79
CA LEU A 164 -8.59 18.14 9.87
C LEU A 164 -8.43 17.51 8.48
N ASP A 165 -9.13 18.07 7.51
CA ASP A 165 -9.05 17.60 6.13
C ASP A 165 -7.71 18.01 5.53
N ALA A 166 -6.91 17.05 5.07
CA ALA A 166 -5.56 17.30 4.58
C ALA A 166 -5.55 18.19 3.33
N ILE A 167 -6.66 18.26 2.58
CA ILE A 167 -6.82 19.17 1.43
C ILE A 167 -6.70 20.65 1.84
N GLU A 168 -7.04 20.98 3.09
CA GLU A 168 -6.89 22.33 3.65
C GLU A 168 -5.42 22.71 3.84
N LEU A 169 -4.52 21.73 3.93
CA LEU A 169 -3.08 21.93 4.12
C LEU A 169 -2.29 22.06 2.81
N LEU A 170 -2.92 21.82 1.66
CA LEU A 170 -2.28 22.00 0.35
C LEU A 170 -2.07 23.49 0.05
N SER A 171 -0.94 23.82 -0.59
CA SER A 171 -0.74 25.15 -1.18
C SER A 171 -1.68 25.36 -2.38
N ASP A 172 -1.86 26.61 -2.80
CA ASP A 172 -2.73 26.91 -3.97
C ASP A 172 -2.22 26.19 -5.23
N ASP A 173 -0.90 26.21 -5.46
CA ASP A 173 -0.26 25.51 -6.57
C ASP A 173 -0.46 23.99 -6.48
N ALA A 174 -0.34 23.42 -5.27
CA ALA A 174 -0.58 22.00 -5.06
C ALA A 174 -2.05 21.63 -5.26
N ARG A 175 -3.00 22.46 -4.80
CA ARG A 175 -4.44 22.25 -5.03
C ARG A 175 -4.81 22.32 -6.51
N ASP A 176 -4.22 23.25 -7.27
CA ASP A 176 -4.45 23.36 -8.71
C ASP A 176 -3.89 22.14 -9.47
N ALA A 177 -2.78 21.56 -8.96
CA ALA A 177 -2.20 20.32 -9.48
C ALA A 177 -2.85 19.05 -8.92
N PHE A 178 -3.63 19.17 -7.85
CA PHE A 178 -4.37 18.11 -7.20
C PHE A 178 -5.65 17.88 -8.00
N SER A 179 -5.75 16.73 -8.66
CA SER A 179 -6.98 16.41 -9.38
C SER A 179 -8.02 15.83 -8.42
N ASP A 180 -9.12 16.55 -8.21
CA ASP A 180 -10.34 16.06 -7.54
C ASP A 180 -11.13 15.02 -8.37
N GLU A 181 -10.51 14.43 -9.38
CA GLU A 181 -11.13 13.41 -10.21
C GLU A 181 -10.40 12.08 -10.03
N ASP A 182 -11.20 11.04 -9.84
CA ASP A 182 -10.99 9.61 -10.11
C ASP A 182 -10.37 9.32 -11.52
N GLU A 183 -9.49 10.18 -12.07
CA GLU A 183 -8.99 10.15 -13.46
C GLU A 183 -7.47 10.00 -13.65
N THR A 184 -6.63 9.82 -12.63
CA THR A 184 -5.21 9.42 -12.85
C THR A 184 -4.69 8.49 -11.76
N THR A 185 -5.32 7.33 -11.55
CA THR A 185 -5.04 6.17 -12.40
C THR A 185 -6.31 5.36 -12.51
N THR A 186 -7.03 5.52 -13.61
CA THR A 186 -7.42 4.31 -14.33
C THR A 186 -6.10 3.65 -14.74
N PRO A 187 -5.61 2.56 -14.09
CA PRO A 187 -5.03 1.53 -14.96
C PRO A 187 -6.16 1.26 -15.93
N GLU A 188 -5.92 1.41 -17.23
CA GLU A 188 -6.93 1.21 -18.26
C GLU A 188 -7.89 0.11 -17.79
N MET A 189 -9.11 0.49 -17.42
CA MET A 189 -10.20 -0.46 -17.48
C MET A 189 -10.43 -0.64 -18.98
N THR A 190 -9.49 -1.33 -19.63
CA THR A 190 -9.81 -2.08 -20.82
C THR A 190 -10.93 -2.99 -20.34
N THR A 191 -12.17 -2.63 -20.64
CA THR A 191 -13.30 -3.57 -20.61
C THR A 191 -13.26 -4.46 -21.86
N THR A 192 -12.33 -4.17 -22.75
CA THR A 192 -12.13 -4.78 -24.06
C THR A 192 -10.70 -5.29 -24.16
N PHE A 193 -10.51 -6.48 -24.71
CA PHE A 193 -9.18 -7.00 -25.01
C PHE A 193 -8.44 -6.08 -26.00
N ASN A 194 -7.11 -6.08 -25.92
CA ASN A 194 -6.27 -5.51 -26.97
C ASN A 194 -6.50 -6.22 -28.31
N GLU A 195 -6.10 -5.59 -29.41
CA GLU A 195 -6.16 -6.21 -30.74
C GLU A 195 -5.40 -7.54 -30.74
N ALA A 196 -6.05 -8.60 -31.21
CA ALA A 196 -5.47 -9.93 -31.26
C ALA A 196 -4.25 -9.94 -32.19
N LYS A 197 -3.08 -10.26 -31.65
CA LYS A 197 -1.79 -10.37 -32.36
C LYS A 197 -1.22 -11.77 -32.19
N GLU A 198 -0.31 -12.16 -33.08
CA GLU A 198 0.46 -13.38 -32.90
C GLU A 198 1.38 -13.25 -31.68
N LEU A 199 1.43 -14.31 -30.87
CA LEU A 199 2.31 -14.36 -29.71
C LEU A 199 3.78 -14.41 -30.17
N PRO A 200 4.65 -13.52 -29.64
CA PRO A 200 5.99 -13.32 -30.16
C PRO A 200 6.97 -14.45 -29.82
N TYR A 201 6.74 -15.17 -28.72
CA TYR A 201 7.64 -16.22 -28.24
C TYR A 201 6.90 -17.53 -27.94
N ASP A 202 7.57 -18.67 -28.18
CA ASP A 202 7.02 -20.00 -27.87
C ASP A 202 6.66 -20.13 -26.37
N ILE A 203 7.42 -19.47 -25.49
CA ILE A 203 7.16 -19.44 -24.05
C ILE A 203 5.84 -18.76 -23.68
N ASP A 204 5.33 -17.83 -24.50
CA ASP A 204 4.02 -17.20 -24.28
C ASP A 204 2.90 -18.21 -24.57
N ILE A 205 3.11 -19.09 -25.56
CA ILE A 205 2.20 -20.20 -25.86
C ILE A 205 2.23 -21.21 -24.71
N GLU A 206 3.42 -21.57 -24.20
CA GLU A 206 3.55 -22.45 -23.03
C GLU A 206 2.86 -21.85 -21.79
N ALA A 207 2.98 -20.54 -21.56
CA ALA A 207 2.27 -19.85 -20.48
C ALA A 207 0.74 -19.92 -20.66
N LEU A 208 0.26 -19.78 -21.90
CA LEU A 208 -1.16 -19.91 -22.22
C LEU A 208 -1.68 -21.34 -22.03
N GLU A 209 -0.88 -22.36 -22.37
CA GLU A 209 -1.17 -23.76 -22.09
C GLU A 209 -1.30 -24.03 -20.59
N VAL A 210 -0.41 -23.47 -19.76
CA VAL A 210 -0.50 -23.56 -18.31
C VAL A 210 -1.79 -22.89 -17.81
N ILE A 211 -2.12 -21.70 -18.31
CA ILE A 211 -3.36 -21.00 -17.95
C ILE A 211 -4.58 -21.86 -18.28
N GLU A 212 -4.71 -22.35 -19.52
CA GLU A 212 -5.86 -23.15 -19.94
C GLU A 212 -5.94 -24.49 -19.19
N ARG A 213 -4.80 -25.17 -19.01
CA ARG A 213 -4.74 -26.48 -18.35
C ARG A 213 -5.15 -26.44 -16.88
N PHE A 214 -4.72 -25.43 -16.14
CA PHE A 214 -4.94 -25.35 -14.68
C PHE A 214 -6.11 -24.44 -14.30
N PHE A 215 -6.41 -23.43 -15.11
CA PHE A 215 -7.39 -22.39 -14.79
C PHE A 215 -8.47 -22.19 -15.85
N GLY A 216 -8.42 -22.86 -17.01
CA GLY A 216 -9.40 -22.68 -18.10
C GLY A 216 -10.84 -23.08 -17.77
N GLN A 217 -11.08 -23.69 -16.60
CA GLN A 217 -12.41 -23.94 -16.05
C GLN A 217 -13.06 -22.70 -15.40
N TYR A 218 -12.27 -21.66 -15.10
CA TYR A 218 -12.74 -20.43 -14.47
C TYR A 218 -12.88 -19.32 -15.51
N ASP A 219 -13.97 -18.57 -15.43
CA ASP A 219 -14.17 -17.38 -16.29
C ASP A 219 -13.18 -16.26 -15.94
N GLU A 220 -12.64 -16.26 -14.72
CA GLU A 220 -11.68 -15.29 -14.20
C GLU A 220 -10.71 -15.97 -13.23
N VAL A 221 -9.45 -15.53 -13.26
CA VAL A 221 -8.35 -16.15 -12.50
C VAL A 221 -7.65 -15.13 -11.64
N TYR A 222 -7.55 -15.34 -10.33
CA TYR A 222 -6.76 -14.45 -9.48
C TYR A 222 -5.29 -14.45 -9.91
N LEU A 223 -4.71 -13.26 -10.04
CA LEU A 223 -3.36 -13.10 -10.59
C LEU A 223 -2.29 -13.72 -9.67
N THR A 224 -2.41 -13.60 -8.35
CA THR A 224 -1.39 -14.09 -7.41
C THR A 224 -1.21 -15.62 -7.46
N PRO A 225 -2.27 -16.46 -7.36
CA PRO A 225 -2.13 -17.90 -7.55
C PRO A 225 -1.61 -18.29 -8.94
N LEU A 226 -2.03 -17.56 -9.98
CA LEU A 226 -1.61 -17.82 -11.35
C LEU A 226 -0.11 -17.59 -11.54
N LEU A 227 0.43 -16.46 -11.07
CA LEU A 227 1.87 -16.16 -11.16
C LEU A 227 2.71 -17.24 -10.48
N ARG A 228 2.27 -17.72 -9.31
CA ARG A 228 2.95 -18.83 -8.62
C ARG A 228 2.93 -20.10 -9.47
N LYS A 229 1.80 -20.42 -10.09
CA LYS A 229 1.67 -21.61 -10.94
C LYS A 229 2.52 -21.52 -12.20
N LEU A 230 2.60 -20.35 -12.83
CA LEU A 230 3.48 -20.10 -13.97
C LEU A 230 4.96 -20.27 -13.57
N SER A 231 5.38 -19.76 -12.40
CA SER A 231 6.73 -20.00 -11.88
C SER A 231 7.04 -21.49 -11.69
N GLU A 232 6.07 -22.27 -11.17
CA GLU A 232 6.25 -23.69 -10.90
C GLU A 232 6.41 -24.52 -12.18
N GLU A 233 5.61 -24.24 -13.21
CA GLU A 233 5.58 -25.05 -14.44
C GLU A 233 6.65 -24.65 -15.46
N LEU A 234 6.94 -23.35 -15.60
CA LEU A 234 7.87 -22.83 -16.61
C LEU A 234 9.28 -22.58 -16.07
N GLY A 235 9.45 -22.47 -14.75
CA GLY A 235 10.71 -22.15 -14.10
C GLY A 235 11.16 -20.69 -14.32
N GLU A 236 12.41 -20.39 -13.98
CA GLU A 236 13.02 -19.07 -14.21
C GLU A 236 13.77 -19.07 -15.56
N ILE A 237 13.22 -18.35 -16.53
CA ILE A 237 13.83 -18.16 -17.86
C ILE A 237 14.27 -16.70 -17.99
N GLU A 238 15.51 -16.48 -18.44
CA GLU A 238 16.11 -15.15 -18.51
C GLU A 238 15.30 -14.22 -19.43
N GLY A 239 14.72 -13.16 -18.86
CA GLY A 239 13.89 -12.20 -19.58
C GLY A 239 12.40 -12.56 -19.68
N HIS A 240 11.98 -13.70 -19.13
CA HIS A 240 10.59 -14.17 -19.17
C HIS A 240 10.12 -14.60 -17.78
N ASP A 241 10.02 -13.65 -16.86
CA ASP A 241 9.42 -13.91 -15.55
C ASP A 241 7.88 -13.96 -15.67
N PRO A 242 7.16 -14.60 -14.72
CA PRO A 242 5.71 -14.74 -14.82
C PRO A 242 4.96 -13.43 -15.03
N LYS A 243 5.46 -12.30 -14.52
CA LYS A 243 4.79 -11.01 -14.73
C LYS A 243 5.01 -10.48 -16.14
N SER A 244 6.20 -10.68 -16.71
CA SER A 244 6.47 -10.28 -18.10
C SER A 244 5.63 -11.12 -19.07
N LEU A 245 5.51 -12.43 -18.83
CA LEU A 245 4.66 -13.33 -19.63
C LEU A 245 3.18 -12.88 -19.63
N ILE A 246 2.65 -12.50 -18.47
CA ILE A 246 1.28 -11.94 -18.40
C ILE A 246 1.18 -10.62 -19.17
N GLY A 247 2.21 -9.76 -19.12
CA GLY A 247 2.28 -8.54 -19.90
C GLY A 247 2.26 -8.80 -21.40
N ASP A 248 3.07 -9.75 -21.88
CA ASP A 248 3.16 -10.12 -23.30
C ASP A 248 1.82 -10.67 -23.83
N LEU A 249 1.16 -11.53 -23.05
CA LEU A 249 -0.17 -12.06 -23.35
C LEU A 249 -1.24 -10.95 -23.39
N GLU A 250 -1.15 -9.96 -22.51
CA GLU A 250 -2.08 -8.82 -22.47
C GLU A 250 -1.86 -7.89 -23.67
N GLU A 251 -0.61 -7.58 -24.04
CA GLU A 251 -0.26 -6.77 -25.21
C GLU A 251 -0.71 -7.38 -26.54
N CYS A 252 -0.77 -8.70 -26.60
CA CYS A 252 -1.26 -9.47 -27.74
C CYS A 252 -2.78 -9.68 -27.74
N GLY A 253 -3.48 -9.26 -26.68
CA GLY A 253 -4.94 -9.40 -26.57
C GLY A 253 -5.40 -10.83 -26.30
N ALA A 254 -4.50 -11.74 -25.90
CA ALA A 254 -4.82 -13.10 -25.49
C ALA A 254 -5.46 -13.13 -24.10
N VAL A 255 -5.07 -12.20 -23.22
CA VAL A 255 -5.66 -12.02 -21.89
C VAL A 255 -5.92 -10.55 -21.59
N ARG A 256 -6.62 -10.29 -20.50
CA ARG A 256 -6.85 -8.95 -19.96
C ARG A 256 -6.83 -8.99 -18.44
N LEU A 257 -6.22 -8.00 -17.82
CA LEU A 257 -6.23 -7.84 -16.37
C LEU A 257 -7.36 -6.91 -15.93
N GLU A 258 -8.01 -7.26 -14.81
CA GLU A 258 -9.03 -6.45 -14.19
C GLU A 258 -8.74 -6.31 -12.70
N ARG A 259 -8.43 -5.09 -12.28
CA ARG A 259 -8.24 -4.77 -10.87
C ARG A 259 -9.59 -4.50 -10.22
N ARG A 260 -9.85 -5.18 -9.11
CA ARG A 260 -11.08 -5.08 -8.34
C ARG A 260 -10.77 -4.67 -6.91
N ARG A 261 -11.68 -3.86 -6.35
CA ARG A 261 -11.64 -3.52 -4.93
C ARG A 261 -12.08 -4.73 -4.13
N GLY A 262 -11.18 -5.23 -3.29
CA GLY A 262 -11.46 -6.29 -2.33
C GLY A 262 -11.33 -5.77 -0.90
N MET A 263 -11.97 -6.47 0.03
CA MET A 263 -11.74 -6.26 1.46
C MET A 263 -11.08 -7.54 1.97
N PRO A 264 -9.85 -7.50 2.54
CA PRO A 264 -9.11 -6.33 3.03
C PRO A 264 -8.16 -5.63 2.02
N TYR A 265 -7.89 -6.22 0.85
CA TYR A 265 -7.01 -5.63 -0.17
C TYR A 265 -7.63 -5.70 -1.56
N ASP A 266 -7.28 -4.75 -2.43
CA ASP A 266 -7.51 -4.86 -3.86
C ASP A 266 -6.87 -6.13 -4.41
N TYR A 267 -7.50 -6.70 -5.44
CA TYR A 267 -6.99 -7.87 -6.13
C TYR A 267 -7.10 -7.67 -7.64
N THR A 268 -6.26 -8.37 -8.39
CA THR A 268 -6.31 -8.38 -9.85
C THR A 268 -6.74 -9.77 -10.31
N VAL A 269 -7.71 -9.82 -11.23
CA VAL A 269 -8.08 -11.04 -11.94
C VAL A 269 -7.61 -10.95 -13.38
N LEU A 270 -7.26 -12.08 -13.96
CA LEU A 270 -6.96 -12.27 -15.36
C LEU A 270 -8.17 -12.92 -16.03
N ILE A 271 -8.54 -12.43 -17.21
CA ILE A 271 -9.62 -12.96 -18.04
C ILE A 271 -9.02 -13.34 -19.39
N VAL A 272 -9.29 -14.55 -19.86
CA VAL A 272 -8.76 -15.06 -21.13
C VAL A 272 -9.70 -14.69 -22.29
N ASN A 273 -9.13 -14.28 -23.42
CA ASN A 273 -9.88 -13.96 -24.63
C ASN A 273 -10.21 -15.24 -25.42
N ALA A 274 -11.39 -15.82 -25.20
CA ALA A 274 -11.84 -17.02 -25.93
C ALA A 274 -11.94 -16.86 -27.47
N THR A 275 -11.87 -15.63 -27.99
CA THR A 275 -11.88 -15.35 -29.44
C THR A 275 -10.49 -15.19 -30.05
N HIS A 276 -9.44 -15.16 -29.24
CA HIS A 276 -8.07 -15.03 -29.72
C HIS A 276 -7.61 -16.32 -30.43
N PRO A 277 -6.99 -16.26 -31.63
CA PRO A 277 -6.60 -17.44 -32.39
C PRO A 277 -5.72 -18.42 -31.61
N SER A 278 -4.66 -17.94 -30.96
CA SER A 278 -3.76 -18.78 -30.14
C SER A 278 -4.46 -19.40 -28.93
N VAL A 279 -5.47 -18.73 -28.37
CA VAL A 279 -6.27 -19.28 -27.26
C VAL A 279 -7.14 -20.43 -27.76
N GLN A 280 -7.74 -20.30 -28.95
CA GLN A 280 -8.55 -21.37 -29.55
C GLN A 280 -7.71 -22.59 -29.88
N GLU A 281 -6.52 -22.39 -30.45
CA GLU A 281 -5.57 -23.45 -30.76
C GLU A 281 -5.13 -24.20 -29.50
N VAL A 282 -4.63 -23.48 -28.49
CA VAL A 282 -4.24 -24.08 -27.20
C VAL A 282 -5.42 -24.81 -26.54
N LYS A 283 -6.62 -24.24 -26.58
CA LYS A 283 -7.80 -24.86 -25.98
C LYS A 283 -8.21 -26.15 -26.69
N GLU A 284 -8.10 -26.20 -28.02
CA GLU A 284 -8.31 -27.43 -28.79
C GLU A 284 -7.22 -28.47 -28.48
N GLU A 285 -5.96 -28.07 -28.38
CA GLU A 285 -4.85 -28.95 -28.05
C GLU A 285 -4.96 -29.55 -26.64
N VAL A 286 -5.24 -28.71 -25.63
CA VAL A 286 -5.47 -29.14 -24.24
C VAL A 286 -6.70 -30.04 -24.13
N ALA A 287 -7.79 -29.73 -24.84
CA ALA A 287 -8.98 -30.59 -24.87
C ALA A 287 -8.71 -31.95 -25.53
N ASN A 288 -7.88 -31.99 -26.58
CA ASN A 288 -7.47 -33.22 -27.25
C ASN A 288 -6.49 -34.04 -26.42
N ALA A 289 -5.64 -33.40 -25.61
CA ALA A 289 -4.72 -34.04 -24.67
C ALA A 289 -5.43 -34.55 -23.39
N GLY A 290 -6.56 -33.94 -23.01
CA GLY A 290 -7.32 -34.20 -21.78
C GLY A 290 -8.12 -35.51 -21.72
N GLY A 291 -7.91 -36.45 -22.64
CA GLY A 291 -8.56 -37.76 -22.65
C GLY A 291 -8.16 -38.71 -21.50
N ASP A 292 -7.17 -38.37 -20.66
CA ASP A 292 -6.63 -39.30 -19.67
C ASP A 292 -6.28 -38.70 -18.29
N GLY A 293 -6.87 -37.56 -17.92
CA GLY A 293 -6.51 -36.91 -16.65
C GLY A 293 -7.48 -35.86 -16.16
N ALA A 294 -8.77 -36.21 -16.01
CA ALA A 294 -9.69 -35.39 -15.23
C ALA A 294 -9.21 -35.35 -13.76
N PHE A 295 -8.59 -34.23 -13.37
CA PHE A 295 -8.25 -33.95 -11.99
C PHE A 295 -9.57 -33.62 -11.25
N ASP A 296 -9.90 -34.47 -10.27
CA ASP A 296 -11.08 -34.32 -9.42
C ASP A 296 -10.96 -32.99 -8.66
N GLY A 297 -12.05 -32.23 -8.65
CA GLY A 297 -12.13 -30.88 -8.10
C GLY A 297 -11.90 -30.84 -6.60
N ALA A 298 -10.63 -30.94 -6.18
CA ALA A 298 -10.22 -30.48 -4.87
C ALA A 298 -10.44 -28.97 -4.85
N ALA A 299 -11.48 -28.57 -4.10
CA ALA A 299 -11.65 -27.20 -3.68
C ALA A 299 -10.30 -26.68 -3.18
N PHE A 300 -9.88 -25.52 -3.68
CA PHE A 300 -8.73 -24.81 -3.16
C PHE A 300 -9.03 -24.49 -1.69
N GLU A 301 -8.64 -25.38 -0.78
CA GLU A 301 -8.65 -25.10 0.65
C GLU A 301 -7.74 -23.90 0.84
N SER A 302 -8.31 -22.82 1.38
CA SER A 302 -7.54 -21.69 1.82
C SER A 302 -6.61 -22.16 2.92
N GLU A 303 -5.33 -22.40 2.61
CA GLU A 303 -4.27 -22.49 3.62
C GLU A 303 -4.05 -21.10 4.23
N TYR A 304 -5.03 -20.66 5.01
CA TYR A 304 -4.80 -19.86 6.19
C TYR A 304 -4.93 -20.81 7.37
N GLU A 305 -4.01 -21.77 7.49
CA GLU A 305 -3.83 -22.50 8.74
C GLU A 305 -2.83 -21.72 9.60
N ASP A 306 -3.32 -21.32 10.78
CA ASP A 306 -2.56 -20.80 11.91
C ASP A 306 -1.33 -21.70 12.18
N GLU A 307 -0.12 -21.22 11.91
CA GLU A 307 1.07 -21.82 12.53
C GLU A 307 1.14 -21.35 14.00
N PRO A 308 1.13 -22.27 14.98
CA PRO A 308 1.27 -21.92 16.38
C PRO A 308 2.74 -21.60 16.72
N GLU A 309 2.92 -20.66 17.64
CA GLU A 309 4.18 -20.34 18.32
C GLU A 309 4.97 -21.60 18.69
N ALA A 310 6.14 -21.79 18.08
CA ALA A 310 7.13 -22.75 18.54
C ALA A 310 8.30 -22.00 19.19
N ALA A 311 8.29 -22.06 20.52
CA ALA A 311 9.37 -21.65 21.41
C ALA A 311 10.71 -22.29 21.02
N LEU A 312 11.78 -21.49 21.08
CA LEU A 312 13.15 -21.98 21.14
C LEU A 312 13.86 -21.32 22.32
N GLU A 313 13.78 -21.99 23.48
CA GLU A 313 14.76 -21.88 24.56
C GLU A 313 15.75 -23.06 24.46
N ASP A 314 17.03 -22.70 24.58
CA ASP A 314 18.16 -23.40 25.16
C ASP A 314 18.65 -24.77 24.62
N ALA A 315 19.86 -24.74 24.07
CA ALA A 315 20.89 -25.72 24.38
C ALA A 315 22.29 -25.07 24.36
N GLU A 316 22.82 -24.88 25.57
CA GLU A 316 24.19 -24.49 25.90
C GLU A 316 25.24 -25.59 25.60
N THR A 317 26.50 -25.14 25.49
CA THR A 317 27.80 -25.87 25.64
C THR A 317 28.25 -26.77 24.47
N ASP A 318 29.53 -26.88 24.08
CA ASP A 318 30.79 -26.57 24.75
C ASP A 318 31.95 -26.48 23.72
N ASP A 319 32.99 -25.75 24.12
CA ASP A 319 34.42 -25.72 23.76
C ASP A 319 34.96 -26.31 22.43
N LEU A 320 35.92 -25.60 21.81
CA LEU A 320 37.35 -25.96 21.86
C LEU A 320 38.26 -24.98 21.07
N ALA A 321 39.21 -24.41 21.81
CA ALA A 321 40.57 -23.97 21.44
C ALA A 321 40.81 -22.74 20.55
#